data_AF-A0A660YYW2-F1
#
_entry.id   AF-A0A660YYW2-F1
#
_cell.length_a   1.000
_cell.length_b   1.000
_cell.length_c   1.000
_cell.angle_alpha   90.00
_cell.angle_beta   90.00
_cell.angle_gamma   90.00
#
_symmetry.space_group_name_H-M   'P 1'
#
loop_
_entity.id
_entity.type
_entity.pdbx_description
1 polymer ?
#
loop_
_entity_poly.entity_id
_entity_poly.type
_entity_poly.pdbx_seq_one_letter_code
_entity_poly.pdbx_strand_id
1 'polypeptide(L)'
;NNSFPYYSLIDYTEDDTLIYLKKIQGNDDQTMVADGISLEIKSDLDVTIDGDITEWKVGNSNFVIQVGFDSRFNAAYNGKRIDYTADFEILFTAPGQGDTSFIAGTFFQPIPSNIIVKNITEDIDNFQFLFRDVNDNELFDVDPDSAKGDAIFMVVGDSAGKPAETWSEARISWSMTLVRDTTIAEEDQLEPQEGDIFKIAVKKPFRTGEYFEFISKSSGFDKSKAQSEMNNIAVVPNPYTGAASWETSSNTVGRGERRIFFIHLPHECTIRIYTMSGKLVQTIEHNSTIADGQESWNLVSKDGMDIAYGMYVYHVEAPGVGEKIGRFAIMK
;
A
#
# COMPACT_ATOMS: atom_id res chain seq x y z
N ASN A 1 -20.77 -12.41 6.34
CA ASN A 1 -20.07 -11.21 5.87
C ASN A 1 -20.94 -10.46 4.89
N ASN A 2 -21.15 -9.17 5.09
CA ASN A 2 -21.89 -8.31 4.16
C ASN A 2 -20.90 -7.80 3.12
N SER A 3 -21.19 -7.97 1.83
CA SER A 3 -20.38 -7.43 0.72
C SER A 3 -20.18 -5.92 0.81
N PHE A 4 -21.04 -5.21 1.55
CA PHE A 4 -20.94 -3.78 1.78
C PHE A 4 -20.94 -3.49 3.28
N PRO A 5 -19.78 -3.60 3.95
CA PRO A 5 -19.68 -3.38 5.38
C PRO A 5 -19.87 -1.89 5.73
N TYR A 6 -20.07 -1.64 7.02
CA TYR A 6 -20.19 -0.30 7.59
C TYR A 6 -18.91 0.04 8.36
N TYR A 7 -18.49 1.29 8.31
CA TYR A 7 -17.36 1.80 9.08
C TYR A 7 -17.76 3.03 9.90
N SER A 8 -16.99 3.28 10.95
CA SER A 8 -17.01 4.53 11.69
C SER A 8 -15.58 5.10 11.76
N LEU A 9 -15.46 6.41 11.83
CA LEU A 9 -14.22 7.11 12.15
C LEU A 9 -14.37 7.71 13.54
N ILE A 10 -13.47 7.33 14.44
CA ILE A 10 -13.51 7.70 15.86
C ILE A 10 -12.20 8.42 16.19
N ASP A 11 -12.31 9.60 16.78
CA ASP A 11 -11.20 10.28 17.44
C ASP A 11 -11.13 9.82 18.90
N TYR A 12 -10.17 8.95 19.19
CA TYR A 12 -9.95 8.42 20.54
C TYR A 12 -9.41 9.45 21.53
N THR A 13 -8.84 10.56 21.06
CA THR A 13 -8.28 11.60 21.95
C THR A 13 -9.36 12.52 22.52
N GLU A 14 -10.44 12.71 21.76
CA GLU A 14 -11.58 13.55 22.15
C GLU A 14 -12.82 12.73 22.53
N ASP A 15 -12.77 11.39 22.41
CA ASP A 15 -13.92 10.49 22.58
C ASP A 15 -15.10 10.87 21.66
N ASP A 16 -14.76 11.27 20.43
CA ASP A 16 -15.73 11.75 19.43
C ASP A 16 -15.83 10.82 18.21
N THR A 17 -17.01 10.75 17.60
CA THR A 17 -17.26 9.98 16.39
C THR A 17 -17.44 10.92 15.20
N LEU A 18 -16.37 11.09 14.43
CA LEU A 18 -16.32 11.97 13.25
C LEU A 18 -17.19 11.46 12.10
N ILE A 19 -17.27 10.13 11.92
CA ILE A 19 -18.15 9.49 10.93
C ILE A 19 -18.80 8.30 11.60
N TYR A 20 -20.13 8.26 11.59
CA TYR A 20 -20.91 7.19 12.23
C TYR A 20 -21.53 6.25 11.20
N LEU A 21 -21.18 4.96 11.27
CA LEU A 21 -21.79 3.85 10.53
C LEU A 21 -22.11 4.19 9.06
N LYS A 22 -21.10 4.66 8.34
CA LYS A 22 -21.23 4.87 6.90
C LYS A 22 -21.00 3.55 6.17
N LYS A 23 -21.87 3.26 5.21
CA LYS A 23 -21.77 2.06 4.37
C LYS A 23 -20.74 2.28 3.27
N ILE A 24 -19.81 1.34 3.08
CA ILE A 24 -18.93 1.31 1.91
C ILE A 24 -19.78 1.03 0.66
N GLN A 25 -19.70 1.89 -0.35
CA GLN A 25 -20.55 1.81 -1.55
C GLN A 25 -19.86 1.18 -2.77
N GLY A 26 -18.52 1.19 -2.79
CA GLY A 26 -17.72 0.77 -3.93
C GLY A 26 -16.38 0.19 -3.49
N ASN A 27 -15.62 -0.37 -4.44
CA ASN A 27 -14.28 -0.87 -4.16
C ASN A 27 -13.31 0.25 -3.76
N ASP A 28 -13.56 1.46 -4.26
CA ASP A 28 -12.92 2.70 -3.85
C ASP A 28 -14.00 3.62 -3.28
N ASP A 29 -13.88 4.02 -2.02
CA ASP A 29 -14.74 5.01 -1.38
C ASP A 29 -13.88 6.10 -0.74
N GLN A 30 -14.36 7.34 -0.76
CA GLN A 30 -13.68 8.46 -0.15
C GLN A 30 -14.61 9.15 0.85
N THR A 31 -14.11 9.42 2.05
CA THR A 31 -14.86 10.20 3.03
C THR A 31 -14.86 11.68 2.65
N MET A 32 -15.90 12.40 3.08
CA MET A 32 -15.79 13.85 3.19
C MET A 32 -14.68 14.20 4.19
N VAL A 33 -14.16 15.43 4.09
CA VAL A 33 -13.20 15.94 5.05
C VAL A 33 -13.90 16.11 6.41
N ALA A 34 -13.39 15.46 7.43
CA ALA A 34 -13.77 15.62 8.83
C ALA A 34 -12.50 15.92 9.63
N ASP A 35 -12.49 17.02 10.39
CA ASP A 35 -11.34 17.50 11.17
C ASP A 35 -10.01 17.54 10.41
N GLY A 36 -10.10 18.00 9.16
CA GLY A 36 -8.93 18.14 8.27
C GLY A 36 -8.43 16.83 7.68
N ILE A 37 -9.10 15.70 7.92
CA ILE A 37 -8.75 14.37 7.42
C ILE A 37 -9.81 13.89 6.42
N SER A 38 -9.37 13.26 5.33
CA SER A 38 -10.21 12.46 4.42
C SER A 38 -9.55 11.09 4.27
N LEU A 39 -10.36 10.04 4.25
CA LEU A 39 -9.90 8.66 4.09
C LEU A 39 -10.24 8.17 2.68
N GLU A 40 -9.26 7.56 2.02
CA GLU A 40 -9.45 6.71 0.84
C GLU A 40 -9.53 5.27 1.33
N ILE A 41 -10.68 4.63 1.11
CA ILE A 41 -10.98 3.28 1.57
C ILE A 41 -11.01 2.38 0.34
N LYS A 42 -10.11 1.40 0.30
CA LYS A 42 -10.09 0.33 -0.70
C LYS A 42 -10.60 -0.95 -0.09
N SER A 43 -11.71 -1.47 -0.62
CA SER A 43 -12.38 -2.66 -0.12
C SER A 43 -12.69 -3.60 -1.26
N ASP A 44 -12.42 -4.89 -1.13
CA ASP A 44 -12.98 -5.88 -2.03
C ASP A 44 -14.43 -6.17 -1.62
N LEU A 45 -15.41 -5.84 -2.46
CA LEU A 45 -16.83 -6.07 -2.13
C LEU A 45 -17.29 -7.51 -2.44
N ASP A 46 -16.57 -8.19 -3.33
CA ASP A 46 -16.88 -9.55 -3.76
C ASP A 46 -15.87 -10.56 -3.20
N VAL A 47 -16.39 -11.69 -2.71
CA VAL A 47 -15.56 -12.80 -2.24
C VAL A 47 -15.20 -13.67 -3.43
N THR A 48 -13.98 -13.49 -3.94
CA THR A 48 -13.49 -14.17 -5.14
C THR A 48 -12.06 -14.63 -4.97
N ILE A 49 -11.62 -15.62 -5.75
CA ILE A 49 -10.21 -16.00 -5.79
C ILE A 49 -9.39 -14.83 -6.32
N ASP A 50 -8.31 -14.50 -5.61
CA ASP A 50 -7.33 -13.54 -6.07
C ASP A 50 -6.25 -14.25 -6.89
N GLY A 51 -6.44 -14.25 -8.22
CA GLY A 51 -5.53 -14.92 -9.15
C GLY A 51 -4.13 -14.29 -9.23
N ASP A 52 -3.97 -13.04 -8.79
CA ASP A 52 -2.68 -12.33 -8.89
C ASP A 52 -1.69 -12.77 -7.81
N ILE A 53 -2.19 -13.31 -6.70
CA ILE A 53 -1.40 -13.72 -5.51
C ILE A 53 -1.73 -15.15 -5.02
N THR A 54 -2.42 -15.92 -5.86
CA THR A 54 -2.61 -17.37 -5.74
C THR A 54 -1.49 -18.05 -6.52
N GLU A 55 -0.58 -18.72 -5.83
CA GLU A 55 0.69 -19.15 -6.41
C GLU A 55 1.34 -20.30 -5.63
N TRP A 56 2.33 -20.95 -6.24
CA TRP A 56 3.27 -21.82 -5.54
C TRP A 56 4.16 -20.96 -4.63
N LYS A 57 4.03 -21.18 -3.31
CA LYS A 57 4.82 -20.49 -2.29
C LYS A 57 6.17 -21.18 -2.07
N VAL A 58 6.16 -22.52 -2.11
CA VAL A 58 7.34 -23.38 -2.00
C VAL A 58 7.20 -24.49 -3.03
N GLY A 59 8.32 -24.85 -3.67
CA GLY A 59 8.37 -25.89 -4.69
C GLY A 59 8.61 -25.33 -6.09
N ASN A 60 8.70 -26.24 -7.05
CA ASN A 60 8.95 -25.93 -8.46
C ASN A 60 8.04 -26.71 -9.42
N SER A 61 6.90 -27.21 -8.93
CA SER A 61 5.91 -27.83 -9.79
C SER A 61 5.47 -26.88 -10.89
N ASN A 62 5.39 -27.38 -12.11
CA ASN A 62 4.92 -26.64 -13.28
C ASN A 62 3.48 -27.02 -13.67
N PHE A 63 2.76 -27.71 -12.78
CA PHE A 63 1.36 -28.07 -13.02
C PHE A 63 0.49 -26.82 -12.91
N VAL A 64 -0.52 -26.76 -13.78
CA VAL A 64 -1.54 -25.72 -13.74
C VAL A 64 -2.50 -26.05 -12.59
N ILE A 65 -2.61 -25.13 -11.64
CA ILE A 65 -3.60 -25.23 -10.57
C ILE A 65 -4.86 -24.50 -10.97
N GLN A 66 -5.97 -25.23 -11.04
CA GLN A 66 -7.29 -24.64 -11.20
C GLN A 66 -7.92 -24.43 -9.82
N VAL A 67 -8.07 -23.16 -9.45
CA VAL A 67 -8.70 -22.73 -8.19
C VAL A 67 -10.03 -22.05 -8.50
N GLY A 68 -11.05 -22.31 -7.67
CA GLY A 68 -12.38 -21.73 -7.85
C GLY A 68 -13.44 -22.71 -7.41
N PHE A 69 -14.40 -23.04 -8.27
CA PHE A 69 -15.33 -24.14 -8.01
C PHE A 69 -15.34 -25.07 -9.21
N ASP A 70 -14.91 -26.31 -8.99
CA ASP A 70 -14.77 -27.29 -10.06
C ASP A 70 -16.15 -27.75 -10.54
N SER A 71 -16.49 -27.28 -11.73
CA SER A 71 -17.76 -27.52 -12.41
C SER A 71 -18.06 -29.01 -12.66
N ARG A 72 -17.05 -29.89 -12.67
CA ARG A 72 -17.24 -31.35 -12.79
C ARG A 72 -18.17 -31.89 -11.70
N PHE A 73 -18.16 -31.26 -10.52
CA PHE A 73 -18.91 -31.70 -9.35
C PHE A 73 -20.09 -30.80 -9.01
N ASN A 74 -20.50 -29.91 -9.93
CA ASN A 74 -21.60 -28.97 -9.72
C ASN A 74 -22.92 -29.67 -9.33
N ALA A 75 -23.27 -30.77 -9.99
CA ALA A 75 -24.48 -31.52 -9.68
C ALA A 75 -24.50 -32.06 -8.23
N ALA A 76 -23.33 -32.38 -7.67
CA ALA A 76 -23.20 -32.92 -6.32
C ALA A 76 -23.20 -31.83 -5.24
N TYR A 77 -22.56 -30.68 -5.53
CA TYR A 77 -22.12 -29.75 -4.48
C TYR A 77 -22.73 -28.36 -4.54
N ASN A 78 -23.33 -27.97 -5.68
CA ASN A 78 -23.84 -26.59 -5.85
C ASN A 78 -24.89 -26.19 -4.81
N GLY A 79 -25.74 -27.12 -4.36
CA GLY A 79 -26.75 -26.86 -3.35
C GLY A 79 -26.21 -26.53 -1.94
N LYS A 80 -24.91 -26.77 -1.71
CA LYS A 80 -24.21 -26.49 -0.44
C LYS A 80 -23.11 -25.43 -0.60
N ARG A 81 -23.00 -24.83 -1.79
CA ARG A 81 -21.91 -23.94 -2.14
C ARG A 81 -21.94 -22.66 -1.32
N ILE A 82 -20.77 -22.23 -0.84
CA ILE A 82 -20.53 -20.91 -0.28
C ILE A 82 -19.20 -20.35 -0.79
N ASP A 83 -19.09 -19.04 -0.92
CA ASP A 83 -17.81 -18.37 -1.19
C ASP A 83 -17.19 -17.99 0.16
N TYR A 84 -16.26 -18.82 0.64
CA TYR A 84 -15.68 -18.69 1.97
C TYR A 84 -14.53 -17.69 1.98
N THR A 85 -14.56 -16.76 2.93
CA THR A 85 -13.66 -15.59 2.96
C THR A 85 -12.31 -15.90 3.64
N ALA A 86 -11.59 -16.95 3.25
CA ALA A 86 -10.30 -17.29 3.84
C ALA A 86 -9.26 -17.67 2.80
N ASP A 87 -8.00 -17.42 3.13
CA ASP A 87 -6.86 -17.88 2.35
C ASP A 87 -6.45 -19.25 2.87
N PHE A 88 -5.90 -20.06 1.97
CA PHE A 88 -5.49 -21.42 2.28
C PHE A 88 -4.06 -21.69 1.83
N GLU A 89 -3.38 -22.56 2.57
CA GLU A 89 -2.13 -23.18 2.13
C GLU A 89 -2.32 -24.69 2.07
N ILE A 90 -1.91 -25.28 0.95
CA ILE A 90 -1.99 -26.71 0.69
C ILE A 90 -0.55 -27.20 0.70
N LEU A 91 -0.18 -27.87 1.78
CA LEU A 91 1.14 -28.47 1.97
C LEU A 91 1.11 -29.90 1.44
N PHE A 92 1.96 -30.21 0.47
CA PHE A 92 2.18 -31.57 0.00
C PHE A 92 3.10 -32.32 0.97
N THR A 93 2.75 -33.56 1.27
CA THR A 93 3.39 -34.44 2.25
C THR A 93 3.67 -35.81 1.63
N ALA A 94 4.36 -36.68 2.36
CA ALA A 94 4.48 -38.07 1.95
C ALA A 94 3.08 -38.75 1.89
N PRO A 95 2.89 -39.76 1.03
CA PRO A 95 1.64 -40.53 0.96
C PRO A 95 1.11 -40.98 2.32
N GLY A 96 -0.16 -40.65 2.60
CA GLY A 96 -0.83 -41.01 3.85
C GLY A 96 -0.35 -40.26 5.11
N GLN A 97 0.52 -39.24 4.97
CA GLN A 97 0.93 -38.36 6.07
C GLN A 97 0.17 -37.03 6.08
N GLY A 98 -0.75 -36.83 5.14
CA GLY A 98 -1.63 -35.68 5.09
C GLY A 98 -2.89 -35.84 5.95
N ASP A 99 -3.75 -34.84 5.84
CA ASP A 99 -5.08 -34.83 6.42
C ASP A 99 -5.98 -35.88 5.76
N THR A 100 -6.96 -36.37 6.52
CA THR A 100 -7.98 -37.30 6.02
C THR A 100 -9.22 -36.52 5.58
N SER A 101 -9.77 -36.89 4.42
CA SER A 101 -10.90 -36.19 3.83
C SER A 101 -12.20 -36.33 4.65
N PHE A 102 -13.03 -35.30 4.56
CA PHE A 102 -14.39 -35.30 5.08
C PHE A 102 -15.31 -36.17 4.24
N ILE A 103 -16.32 -36.79 4.87
CA ILE A 103 -17.22 -37.74 4.20
C ILE A 103 -18.45 -37.04 3.60
N ALA A 104 -18.74 -37.33 2.33
CA ALA A 104 -19.90 -36.81 1.61
C ALA A 104 -21.22 -37.58 1.90
N GLY A 105 -21.49 -37.87 3.18
CA GLY A 105 -22.63 -38.66 3.62
C GLY A 105 -22.29 -40.12 3.99
N THR A 106 -23.30 -40.89 4.39
CA THR A 106 -23.14 -42.14 5.15
C THR A 106 -22.52 -43.31 4.38
N PHE A 107 -22.49 -43.26 3.05
CA PHE A 107 -21.97 -44.36 2.22
C PHE A 107 -20.52 -44.16 1.76
N PHE A 108 -19.89 -43.04 2.12
CA PHE A 108 -18.51 -42.74 1.77
C PHE A 108 -17.60 -43.00 2.96
N GLN A 109 -16.35 -43.40 2.69
CA GLN A 109 -15.31 -43.54 3.69
C GLN A 109 -14.37 -42.32 3.64
N PRO A 110 -13.78 -41.91 4.78
CA PRO A 110 -12.70 -40.94 4.78
C PRO A 110 -11.52 -41.49 3.98
N ILE A 111 -10.88 -40.63 3.19
CA ILE A 111 -9.74 -40.99 2.33
C ILE A 111 -8.51 -40.29 2.91
N PRO A 112 -7.47 -41.01 3.34
CA PRO A 112 -6.20 -40.38 3.72
C PRO A 112 -5.58 -39.73 2.48
N SER A 113 -4.76 -38.70 2.67
CA SER A 113 -4.16 -37.97 1.54
C SER A 113 -2.67 -37.73 1.75
N ASN A 114 -2.04 -37.20 0.72
CA ASN A 114 -0.69 -36.64 0.74
C ASN A 114 -0.72 -35.11 0.92
N ILE A 115 -1.79 -34.50 1.46
CA ILE A 115 -1.87 -33.04 1.64
C ILE A 115 -2.34 -32.63 3.04
N ILE A 116 -1.90 -31.48 3.52
CA ILE A 116 -2.44 -30.79 4.70
C ILE A 116 -3.03 -29.47 4.23
N VAL A 117 -4.27 -29.19 4.63
CA VAL A 117 -4.97 -27.96 4.25
C VAL A 117 -4.99 -27.01 5.44
N LYS A 118 -4.30 -25.88 5.32
CA LYS A 118 -4.31 -24.81 6.33
C LYS A 118 -5.21 -23.68 5.91
N ASN A 119 -6.01 -23.16 6.83
CA ASN A 119 -6.67 -21.86 6.68
C ASN A 119 -5.86 -20.82 7.45
N ILE A 120 -5.11 -20.02 6.71
CA ILE A 120 -4.16 -19.04 7.29
C ILE A 120 -4.85 -17.75 7.75
N THR A 121 -6.08 -17.50 7.30
CA THR A 121 -6.85 -16.32 7.75
C THR A 121 -7.42 -16.50 9.15
N GLU A 122 -7.70 -17.74 9.54
CA GLU A 122 -8.35 -18.09 10.82
C GLU A 122 -7.46 -18.93 11.73
N ASP A 123 -6.19 -19.14 11.34
CA ASP A 123 -5.18 -19.90 12.09
C ASP A 123 -5.61 -21.35 12.40
N ILE A 124 -6.09 -22.06 11.37
CA ILE A 124 -6.54 -23.45 11.45
C ILE A 124 -5.58 -24.32 10.63
N ASP A 125 -4.81 -25.18 11.31
CA ASP A 125 -3.78 -26.01 10.67
C ASP A 125 -4.31 -27.25 9.93
N ASN A 126 -5.50 -27.76 10.27
CA ASN A 126 -6.08 -28.96 9.66
C ASN A 126 -7.54 -28.66 9.27
N PHE A 127 -7.70 -27.93 8.17
CA PHE A 127 -8.98 -27.51 7.65
C PHE A 127 -9.64 -28.65 6.86
N GLN A 128 -10.94 -28.86 7.05
CA GLN A 128 -11.62 -29.96 6.41
C GLN A 128 -11.74 -29.76 4.90
N PHE A 129 -11.65 -30.85 4.15
CA PHE A 129 -11.88 -30.86 2.70
C PHE A 129 -12.55 -32.16 2.26
N LEU A 130 -13.29 -32.11 1.16
CA LEU A 130 -13.69 -33.29 0.40
C LEU A 130 -12.57 -33.65 -0.56
N PHE A 131 -12.32 -34.93 -0.75
CA PHE A 131 -11.34 -35.42 -1.72
C PHE A 131 -12.04 -36.22 -2.82
N ARG A 132 -11.85 -35.78 -4.07
CA ARG A 132 -12.25 -36.45 -5.29
C ARG A 132 -11.00 -37.02 -5.95
N ASP A 133 -10.60 -38.14 -5.38
CA ASP A 133 -9.61 -39.07 -5.93
C ASP A 133 -10.24 -39.80 -7.12
N VAL A 134 -9.68 -39.60 -8.32
CA VAL A 134 -10.25 -40.13 -9.57
C VAL A 134 -9.74 -41.53 -9.87
N ASN A 135 -8.51 -41.86 -9.46
CA ASN A 135 -7.86 -43.14 -9.74
C ASN A 135 -7.80 -44.07 -8.51
N ASP A 136 -8.38 -43.65 -7.38
CA ASP A 136 -8.48 -44.36 -6.11
C ASP A 136 -7.08 -44.74 -5.55
N ASN A 137 -6.09 -43.85 -5.68
CA ASN A 137 -4.71 -44.09 -5.24
C ASN A 137 -4.32 -43.40 -3.91
N GLU A 138 -5.23 -42.65 -3.30
CA GLU A 138 -5.04 -41.88 -2.06
C GLU A 138 -3.99 -40.75 -2.16
N LEU A 139 -3.64 -40.32 -3.38
CA LEU A 139 -2.72 -39.23 -3.66
C LEU A 139 -3.45 -38.11 -4.38
N PHE A 140 -3.38 -36.89 -3.88
CA PHE A 140 -3.84 -35.72 -4.62
C PHE A 140 -2.86 -35.42 -5.75
N ASP A 141 -3.12 -35.99 -6.92
CA ASP A 141 -2.25 -35.95 -8.09
C ASP A 141 -3.02 -35.75 -9.41
N VAL A 142 -2.29 -35.88 -10.53
CA VAL A 142 -2.91 -36.01 -11.85
C VAL A 142 -2.68 -37.43 -12.33
N ASP A 143 -3.76 -38.18 -12.47
CA ASP A 143 -3.74 -39.52 -13.06
C ASP A 143 -3.03 -39.50 -14.43
N PRO A 144 -1.95 -40.28 -14.63
CA PRO A 144 -1.22 -40.39 -15.88
C PRO A 144 -2.09 -40.73 -17.09
N ASP A 145 -3.15 -41.52 -16.88
CA ASP A 145 -4.04 -42.01 -17.94
C ASP A 145 -5.26 -41.10 -18.17
N SER A 146 -5.41 -40.03 -17.40
CA SER A 146 -6.50 -39.07 -17.48
C SER A 146 -6.02 -37.63 -17.69
N ALA A 147 -6.71 -36.90 -18.57
CA ALA A 147 -6.52 -35.45 -18.73
C ALA A 147 -7.08 -34.64 -17.55
N LYS A 148 -7.72 -35.31 -16.57
CA LYS A 148 -8.37 -34.71 -15.42
C LYS A 148 -7.70 -35.22 -14.16
N GLY A 149 -7.06 -34.32 -13.41
CA GLY A 149 -6.52 -34.65 -12.09
C GLY A 149 -7.59 -34.61 -11.01
N ASP A 150 -7.13 -34.90 -9.80
CA ASP A 150 -7.97 -34.92 -8.63
C ASP A 150 -8.48 -33.54 -8.24
N ALA A 151 -9.51 -33.52 -7.39
CA ALA A 151 -10.01 -32.28 -6.82
C ALA A 151 -10.19 -32.39 -5.32
N ILE A 152 -9.80 -31.32 -4.63
CA ILE A 152 -10.21 -31.09 -3.25
C ILE A 152 -11.19 -29.94 -3.18
N PHE A 153 -12.12 -29.98 -2.22
CA PHE A 153 -13.06 -28.90 -1.95
C PHE A 153 -13.02 -28.54 -0.47
N MET A 154 -12.81 -27.28 -0.14
CA MET A 154 -12.78 -26.83 1.25
C MET A 154 -14.18 -26.97 1.87
N VAL A 155 -14.23 -27.53 3.08
CA VAL A 155 -15.47 -27.79 3.82
C VAL A 155 -15.46 -27.00 5.11
N VAL A 156 -16.58 -26.33 5.36
CA VAL A 156 -16.86 -25.69 6.64
C VAL A 156 -18.24 -26.12 7.13
N GLY A 157 -18.46 -26.03 8.43
CA GLY A 157 -19.74 -26.27 9.06
C GLY A 157 -20.77 -25.17 8.79
N ASP A 158 -21.75 -25.12 9.67
CA ASP A 158 -22.86 -24.17 9.63
C ASP A 158 -22.48 -22.72 10.02
N SER A 159 -21.24 -22.50 10.45
CA SER A 159 -20.69 -21.20 10.84
C SER A 159 -19.21 -21.09 10.45
N ALA A 160 -18.73 -19.86 10.24
CA ALA A 160 -17.33 -19.62 9.88
C ALA A 160 -16.37 -20.15 10.95
N GLY A 161 -15.28 -20.79 10.50
CA GLY A 161 -14.23 -21.40 11.32
C GLY A 161 -14.64 -22.70 12.01
N LYS A 162 -15.94 -23.04 12.00
CA LYS A 162 -16.42 -24.26 12.66
C LYS A 162 -16.35 -25.45 11.70
N PRO A 163 -15.72 -26.57 12.08
CA PRO A 163 -15.74 -27.78 11.26
C PRO A 163 -17.16 -28.34 11.13
N ALA A 164 -17.46 -28.95 9.99
CA ALA A 164 -18.69 -29.72 9.81
C ALA A 164 -18.59 -31.04 10.58
N GLU A 165 -19.61 -31.35 11.39
CA GLU A 165 -19.72 -32.64 12.08
C GLU A 165 -20.48 -33.66 11.22
N THR A 166 -21.42 -33.18 10.41
CA THR A 166 -22.26 -34.01 9.53
C THR A 166 -22.36 -33.43 8.13
N TRP A 167 -22.66 -34.30 7.15
CA TRP A 167 -22.92 -33.86 5.78
C TRP A 167 -24.05 -32.83 5.66
N SER A 168 -25.04 -32.89 6.55
CA SER A 168 -26.16 -31.93 6.59
C SER A 168 -25.66 -30.49 6.78
N GLU A 169 -24.74 -30.32 7.73
CA GLU A 169 -24.17 -29.04 8.13
C GLU A 169 -23.10 -28.55 7.15
N ALA A 170 -22.43 -29.48 6.46
CA ALA A 170 -21.38 -29.15 5.51
C ALA A 170 -21.80 -28.09 4.49
N ARG A 171 -20.93 -27.10 4.35
CA ARG A 171 -20.90 -26.09 3.29
C ARG A 171 -19.61 -26.25 2.52
N ILE A 172 -19.73 -26.18 1.20
CA ILE A 172 -18.64 -26.51 0.28
C ILE A 172 -18.17 -25.22 -0.34
N SER A 173 -16.89 -24.95 -0.25
CA SER A 173 -16.32 -23.72 -0.78
C SER A 173 -15.38 -23.99 -1.94
N TRP A 174 -14.31 -23.22 -2.02
CA TRP A 174 -13.33 -23.26 -3.09
C TRP A 174 -12.77 -24.67 -3.26
N SER A 175 -12.48 -25.00 -4.51
CA SER A 175 -11.81 -26.22 -4.92
C SER A 175 -10.44 -25.92 -5.49
N MET A 176 -9.56 -26.89 -5.37
CA MET A 176 -8.27 -26.94 -6.05
C MET A 176 -8.22 -28.21 -6.90
N THR A 177 -7.79 -28.08 -8.15
CA THR A 177 -7.59 -29.19 -9.07
C THR A 177 -6.23 -29.07 -9.74
N LEU A 178 -5.50 -30.18 -9.78
CA LEU A 178 -4.23 -30.29 -10.49
C LEU A 178 -4.49 -30.62 -11.96
N VAL A 179 -3.81 -29.92 -12.86
CA VAL A 179 -3.90 -30.16 -14.31
C VAL A 179 -2.50 -30.08 -14.91
N ARG A 180 -2.14 -31.04 -15.76
CA ARG A 180 -0.90 -31.00 -16.52
C ARG A 180 -0.93 -29.86 -17.55
N ASP A 181 0.17 -29.14 -17.68
CA ASP A 181 0.32 -28.16 -18.75
C ASP A 181 0.69 -28.86 -20.06
N THR A 182 -0.29 -29.07 -20.93
CA THR A 182 -0.06 -29.77 -22.22
C THR A 182 0.84 -29.02 -23.19
N THR A 183 1.26 -27.79 -22.87
CA THR A 183 2.27 -27.05 -23.63
C THR A 183 3.72 -27.40 -23.25
N ILE A 184 3.92 -28.11 -22.12
CA ILE A 184 5.21 -28.62 -21.65
C ILE A 184 5.34 -30.10 -22.04
N ALA A 185 6.53 -30.52 -22.49
CA ALA A 185 6.78 -31.92 -22.84
C ALA A 185 6.62 -32.84 -21.62
N GLU A 186 6.14 -34.07 -21.81
CA GLU A 186 5.84 -35.00 -20.69
C GLU A 186 7.06 -35.26 -19.80
N GLU A 187 8.24 -35.36 -20.39
CA GLU A 187 9.52 -35.57 -19.67
C GLU A 187 9.97 -34.36 -18.84
N ASP A 188 9.42 -33.18 -19.12
CA ASP A 188 9.67 -31.92 -18.41
C ASP A 188 8.55 -31.56 -17.43
N GLN A 189 7.50 -32.39 -17.32
CA GLN A 189 6.44 -32.21 -16.32
C GLN A 189 7.00 -32.44 -14.92
N LEU A 190 6.76 -31.49 -14.01
CA LEU A 190 7.19 -31.52 -12.63
C LEU A 190 5.95 -31.52 -11.74
N GLU A 191 5.60 -32.71 -11.27
CA GLU A 191 4.51 -32.88 -10.31
C GLU A 191 4.87 -32.29 -8.94
N PRO A 192 3.88 -31.89 -8.12
CA PRO A 192 4.12 -31.44 -6.76
C PRO A 192 4.89 -32.48 -5.93
N GLN A 193 5.90 -32.02 -5.19
CA GLN A 193 6.74 -32.88 -4.36
C GLN A 193 6.43 -32.68 -2.87
N GLU A 194 6.88 -33.63 -2.04
CA GLU A 194 6.82 -33.49 -0.58
C GLU A 194 7.51 -32.21 -0.12
N GLY A 195 6.81 -31.40 0.68
CA GLY A 195 7.27 -30.11 1.18
C GLY A 195 6.86 -28.91 0.32
N ASP A 196 6.30 -29.13 -0.86
CA ASP A 196 5.75 -28.06 -1.69
C ASP A 196 4.51 -27.44 -1.03
N ILE A 197 4.33 -26.13 -1.23
CA ILE A 197 3.20 -25.38 -0.65
C ILE A 197 2.55 -24.55 -1.75
N PHE A 198 1.27 -24.80 -2.00
CA PHE A 198 0.45 -23.96 -2.86
C PHE A 198 -0.44 -23.04 -2.03
N LYS A 199 -0.47 -21.75 -2.36
CA LYS A 199 -1.29 -20.75 -1.66
C LYS A 199 -2.51 -20.39 -2.51
N ILE A 200 -3.69 -20.49 -1.91
CA ILE A 200 -4.94 -19.94 -2.44
C ILE A 200 -5.25 -18.64 -1.70
N ALA A 201 -5.31 -17.54 -2.44
CA ALA A 201 -5.67 -16.23 -1.90
C ALA A 201 -7.10 -15.87 -2.30
N VAL A 202 -7.83 -15.23 -1.39
CA VAL A 202 -9.21 -14.79 -1.59
C VAL A 202 -9.32 -13.29 -1.33
N LYS A 203 -9.98 -12.57 -2.23
CA LYS A 203 -10.40 -11.19 -2.03
C LYS A 203 -11.46 -11.13 -0.94
N LYS A 204 -11.24 -10.30 0.07
CA LYS A 204 -12.01 -10.33 1.33
C LYS A 204 -12.56 -8.94 1.64
N PRO A 205 -13.88 -8.79 1.82
CA PRO A 205 -14.43 -7.57 2.40
C PRO A 205 -13.98 -7.43 3.84
N PHE A 206 -13.96 -6.18 4.34
CA PHE A 206 -13.73 -5.90 5.75
C PHE A 206 -14.71 -6.68 6.63
N ARG A 207 -14.18 -7.27 7.70
CA ARG A 207 -14.93 -8.10 8.65
C ARG A 207 -15.41 -7.26 9.83
N THR A 208 -16.50 -7.72 10.44
CA THR A 208 -16.98 -7.10 11.68
C THR A 208 -15.93 -7.23 12.77
N GLY A 209 -15.54 -6.11 13.37
CA GLY A 209 -14.53 -6.05 14.43
C GLY A 209 -13.12 -5.71 13.95
N GLU A 210 -12.88 -5.61 12.64
CA GLU A 210 -11.62 -5.05 12.13
C GLU A 210 -11.55 -3.54 12.41
N TYR A 211 -10.39 -3.08 12.85
CA TYR A 211 -10.10 -1.68 13.10
C TYR A 211 -8.68 -1.34 12.68
N PHE A 212 -8.47 -0.10 12.25
CA PHE A 212 -7.17 0.44 11.89
C PHE A 212 -6.93 1.69 12.73
N GLU A 213 -5.78 1.75 13.39
CA GLU A 213 -5.37 2.90 14.18
C GLU A 213 -4.25 3.65 13.47
N PHE A 214 -4.37 4.97 13.42
CA PHE A 214 -3.34 5.85 12.90
C PHE A 214 -3.28 7.12 13.74
N ILE A 215 -2.09 7.73 13.80
CA ILE A 215 -1.86 8.99 14.50
C ILE A 215 -1.36 10.00 13.48
N SER A 216 -2.05 11.13 13.36
CA SER A 216 -1.55 12.25 12.58
C SER A 216 -0.41 12.92 13.35
N LYS A 217 0.68 13.26 12.65
CA LYS A 217 1.74 14.09 13.23
C LYS A 217 1.53 15.52 12.74
N SER A 218 1.50 16.47 13.67
CA SER A 218 1.48 17.88 13.32
C SER A 218 2.70 18.23 12.47
N SER A 219 2.57 19.23 11.60
CA SER A 219 3.75 19.86 11.00
C SER A 219 4.66 20.34 12.13
N GLY A 220 5.93 19.96 12.07
CA GLY A 220 6.91 20.24 13.10
C GLY A 220 8.23 20.67 12.48
N PHE A 221 8.98 21.50 13.19
CA PHE A 221 10.32 21.86 12.78
C PHE A 221 11.26 20.66 12.93
N ASP A 222 11.65 20.06 11.81
CA ASP A 222 12.71 19.05 11.78
C ASP A 222 14.06 19.74 11.60
N LYS A 223 14.82 19.80 12.70
CA LYS A 223 16.15 20.41 12.72
C LYS A 223 17.13 19.77 11.73
N SER A 224 17.09 18.44 11.58
CA SER A 224 18.01 17.71 10.70
C SER A 224 17.69 18.01 9.24
N LYS A 225 16.39 18.03 8.90
CA LYS A 225 15.93 18.44 7.57
C LYS A 225 16.32 19.89 7.27
N ALA A 226 16.05 20.81 8.19
CA ALA A 226 16.42 22.21 8.04
C ALA A 226 17.93 22.39 7.81
N GLN A 227 18.77 21.64 8.54
CA GLN A 227 20.23 21.62 8.32
C GLN A 227 20.62 21.16 6.93
N SER A 228 19.99 20.10 6.41
CA SER A 228 20.27 19.60 5.06
C SER A 228 19.83 20.58 3.96
N GLU A 229 18.73 21.30 4.20
CA GLU A 229 18.13 22.24 3.26
C GLU A 229 18.80 23.62 3.27
N MET A 230 19.60 23.96 4.28
CA MET A 230 20.41 25.21 4.32
C MET A 230 21.23 25.43 3.05
N ASN A 231 21.67 24.35 2.39
CA ASN A 231 22.44 24.44 1.15
C ASN A 231 21.63 24.90 -0.06
N ASN A 232 20.30 24.79 -0.01
CA ASN A 232 19.38 25.19 -1.07
C ASN A 232 19.06 26.69 -1.04
N ILE A 233 19.47 27.42 0.01
CA ILE A 233 19.25 28.85 0.11
C ILE A 233 19.90 29.54 -1.09
N ALA A 234 19.08 30.26 -1.85
CA ALA A 234 19.49 30.91 -3.08
C ALA A 234 18.86 32.31 -3.20
N VAL A 235 19.43 33.12 -4.08
CA VAL A 235 18.90 34.43 -4.46
C VAL A 235 18.25 34.33 -5.84
N VAL A 236 17.04 34.85 -5.99
CA VAL A 236 16.32 34.90 -7.28
C VAL A 236 15.76 36.30 -7.57
N PRO A 237 15.88 36.82 -8.80
CA PRO A 237 16.72 36.28 -9.87
C PRO A 237 18.22 36.50 -9.57
N ASN A 238 19.06 35.57 -10.04
CA ASN A 238 20.51 35.70 -9.99
C ASN A 238 21.12 35.26 -11.33
N PRO A 239 21.71 36.17 -12.13
CA PRO A 239 21.90 37.58 -11.83
C PRO A 239 20.60 38.38 -11.88
N TYR A 240 20.50 39.46 -11.08
CA TYR A 240 19.47 40.46 -11.23
C TYR A 240 19.90 41.51 -12.26
N THR A 241 19.15 41.65 -13.35
CA THR A 241 19.39 42.67 -14.38
C THR A 241 18.43 43.83 -14.16
N GLY A 242 18.96 44.99 -13.73
CA GLY A 242 18.17 46.20 -13.54
C GLY A 242 18.04 47.02 -14.82
N ALA A 243 16.84 47.48 -15.14
CA ALA A 243 16.64 48.53 -16.15
C ALA A 243 17.32 49.84 -15.70
N ALA A 244 17.73 50.69 -16.65
CA ALA A 244 18.46 51.91 -16.33
C ALA A 244 17.57 52.93 -15.58
N SER A 245 18.16 53.68 -14.65
CA SER A 245 17.46 54.69 -13.81
C SER A 245 16.85 55.87 -14.57
N TRP A 246 17.07 55.99 -15.89
CA TRP A 246 16.54 57.05 -16.75
C TRP A 246 15.44 56.55 -17.72
N GLU A 247 15.10 55.26 -17.67
CA GLU A 247 13.96 54.72 -18.42
C GLU A 247 12.67 55.10 -17.70
N THR A 248 11.70 55.63 -18.47
CA THR A 248 10.40 56.05 -17.96
C THR A 248 9.71 54.89 -17.23
N SER A 249 9.11 55.15 -16.06
CA SER A 249 8.26 54.19 -15.34
C SER A 249 7.21 53.62 -16.28
N SER A 250 7.42 52.40 -16.75
CA SER A 250 6.47 51.71 -17.62
C SER A 250 5.30 51.22 -16.79
N ASN A 251 4.10 51.72 -17.10
CA ASN A 251 2.84 51.19 -16.59
C ASN A 251 2.46 49.88 -17.32
N THR A 252 3.28 48.82 -17.17
CA THR A 252 3.17 47.42 -17.69
C THR A 252 3.90 47.21 -19.03
N VAL A 253 4.94 46.35 -19.16
CA VAL A 253 4.97 44.87 -19.08
C VAL A 253 6.34 44.37 -18.57
N GLY A 254 6.39 43.44 -17.59
CA GLY A 254 7.62 42.69 -17.29
C GLY A 254 7.73 41.96 -15.94
N ARG A 255 8.07 42.66 -14.85
CA ARG A 255 8.52 42.00 -13.60
C ARG A 255 8.13 42.64 -12.25
N GLY A 256 7.35 43.73 -12.23
CA GLY A 256 7.00 44.41 -10.97
C GLY A 256 8.17 45.23 -10.38
N GLU A 257 8.13 45.49 -9.08
CA GLU A 257 9.07 46.34 -8.34
C GLU A 257 10.54 45.84 -8.38
N ARG A 258 11.51 46.76 -8.25
CA ARG A 258 12.94 46.43 -8.14
C ARG A 258 13.21 45.67 -6.84
N ARG A 259 13.20 44.33 -6.91
CA ARG A 259 13.50 43.45 -5.77
C ARG A 259 14.10 42.12 -6.20
N ILE A 260 14.80 41.48 -5.26
CA ILE A 260 15.21 40.07 -5.30
C ILE A 260 14.55 39.34 -4.13
N PHE A 261 14.58 38.01 -4.18
CA PHE A 261 14.14 37.14 -3.10
C PHE A 261 15.28 36.23 -2.68
N PHE A 262 15.44 36.06 -1.37
CA PHE A 262 16.11 34.93 -0.77
C PHE A 262 15.05 33.83 -0.61
N ILE A 263 15.34 32.62 -1.09
CA ILE A 263 14.40 31.49 -1.07
C ILE A 263 15.00 30.29 -0.32
N HIS A 264 14.13 29.36 0.10
CA HIS A 264 14.46 28.20 0.94
C HIS A 264 15.05 28.59 2.30
N LEU A 265 14.62 29.73 2.85
CA LEU A 265 15.02 30.19 4.16
C LEU A 265 14.40 29.31 5.26
N PRO A 266 15.14 29.04 6.35
CA PRO A 266 14.54 28.58 7.60
C PRO A 266 13.56 29.61 8.15
N HIS A 267 12.55 29.15 8.91
CA HIS A 267 11.50 30.00 9.49
C HIS A 267 12.03 31.19 10.33
N GLU A 268 13.22 31.05 10.95
CA GLU A 268 13.89 32.12 11.67
C GLU A 268 15.38 32.19 11.24
N CYS A 269 15.79 33.30 10.64
CA CYS A 269 17.19 33.54 10.28
C CYS A 269 17.51 35.02 10.06
N THR A 270 18.80 35.36 10.16
CA THR A 270 19.35 36.68 9.82
C THR A 270 20.11 36.60 8.50
N ILE A 271 19.75 37.46 7.55
CA ILE A 271 20.41 37.58 6.24
C ILE A 271 21.29 38.82 6.25
N ARG A 272 22.60 38.65 6.07
CA ARG A 272 23.57 39.75 5.99
C ARG A 272 24.17 39.81 4.59
N ILE A 273 24.11 40.99 4.00
CA ILE A 273 24.55 41.23 2.62
C ILE A 273 25.82 42.08 2.64
N TYR A 274 26.84 41.65 1.90
CA TYR A 274 28.16 42.27 1.86
C TYR A 274 28.61 42.54 0.43
N THR A 275 29.43 43.57 0.26
CA THR A 275 30.24 43.74 -0.96
C THR A 275 31.33 42.67 -1.02
N MET A 276 31.95 42.47 -2.19
CA MET A 276 33.12 41.58 -2.32
C MET A 276 34.32 41.98 -1.44
N SER A 277 34.40 43.25 -1.03
CA SER A 277 35.40 43.74 -0.07
C SER A 277 35.03 43.51 1.40
N GLY A 278 33.89 42.87 1.69
CA GLY A 278 33.43 42.57 3.05
C GLY A 278 32.71 43.73 3.75
N LYS A 279 32.34 44.80 3.04
CA LYS A 279 31.56 45.89 3.64
C LYS A 279 30.10 45.47 3.78
N LEU A 280 29.54 45.56 4.99
CA LEU A 280 28.13 45.30 5.24
C LEU A 280 27.25 46.33 4.52
N VAL A 281 26.35 45.84 3.68
CA VAL A 281 25.41 46.61 2.87
C VAL A 281 24.05 46.67 3.54
N GLN A 282 23.53 45.54 4.00
CA GLN A 282 22.21 45.43 4.61
C GLN A 282 22.13 44.21 5.55
N THR A 283 21.25 44.28 6.55
CA THR A 283 20.86 43.15 7.40
C THR A 283 19.34 43.05 7.39
N ILE A 284 18.82 41.84 7.18
CA ILE A 284 17.40 41.54 7.08
C ILE A 284 17.11 40.42 8.08
N GLU A 285 16.17 40.65 8.99
CA GLU A 285 15.68 39.63 9.91
C GLU A 285 14.46 38.96 9.27
N HIS A 286 14.50 37.63 9.15
CA HIS A 286 13.41 36.83 8.64
C HIS A 286 12.83 35.99 9.78
N ASN A 287 11.55 36.20 10.07
CA ASN A 287 10.79 35.45 11.06
C ASN A 287 9.38 35.19 10.50
N SER A 288 9.12 33.95 10.10
CA SER A 288 7.94 33.55 9.35
C SER A 288 7.35 32.23 9.86
N THR A 289 6.24 31.80 9.27
CA THR A 289 5.70 30.45 9.52
C THR A 289 6.56 29.39 8.83
N ILE A 290 6.51 28.14 9.31
CA ILE A 290 7.26 27.00 8.72
C ILE A 290 7.03 26.84 7.20
N ALA A 291 5.90 27.31 6.68
CA ALA A 291 5.55 27.22 5.26
C ALA A 291 6.11 28.36 4.38
N ASP A 292 6.64 29.43 4.96
CA ASP A 292 7.06 30.63 4.22
C ASP A 292 8.58 30.83 4.27
N GLY A 293 9.30 30.16 3.37
CA GLY A 293 10.76 30.19 3.29
C GLY A 293 11.32 31.23 2.34
N GLN A 294 10.69 32.40 2.19
CA GLN A 294 11.17 33.45 1.29
C GLN A 294 11.20 34.84 1.95
N GLU A 295 12.23 35.61 1.62
CA GLU A 295 12.37 36.99 2.09
C GLU A 295 12.78 37.89 0.94
N SER A 296 12.21 39.08 0.86
CA SER A 296 12.43 39.98 -0.27
C SER A 296 13.32 41.16 0.09
N TRP A 297 14.11 41.62 -0.88
CA TRP A 297 14.95 42.80 -0.70
C TRP A 297 14.88 43.73 -1.90
N ASN A 298 14.63 45.02 -1.64
CA ASN A 298 14.46 46.08 -2.64
C ASN A 298 15.79 46.64 -3.19
N LEU A 299 16.93 46.02 -2.88
CA LEU A 299 18.27 46.44 -3.33
C LEU A 299 18.70 47.82 -2.79
N VAL A 300 18.16 48.22 -1.64
CA VAL A 300 18.54 49.44 -0.92
C VAL A 300 19.41 49.07 0.28
N SER A 301 20.55 49.73 0.40
CA SER A 301 21.47 49.60 1.53
C SER A 301 20.86 50.13 2.83
N LYS A 302 21.45 49.80 3.97
CA LYS A 302 21.04 50.30 5.28
C LYS A 302 21.01 51.84 5.39
N ASP A 303 21.81 52.53 4.56
CA ASP A 303 21.90 53.99 4.55
C ASP A 303 20.83 54.63 3.63
N GLY A 304 19.90 53.84 3.09
CA GLY A 304 18.81 54.32 2.21
C GLY A 304 19.25 54.57 0.76
N MET A 305 20.46 54.18 0.38
CA MET A 305 20.98 54.34 -0.99
C MET A 305 20.87 53.06 -1.81
N ASP A 306 20.60 53.21 -3.10
CA ASP A 306 20.66 52.12 -4.07
C ASP A 306 22.07 51.51 -4.11
N ILE A 307 22.12 50.18 -4.11
CA ILE A 307 23.38 49.46 -4.27
C ILE A 307 23.89 49.55 -5.71
N ALA A 308 25.21 49.54 -5.88
CA ALA A 308 25.84 49.56 -7.20
C ALA A 308 25.71 48.21 -7.92
N TYR A 309 25.85 48.21 -9.25
CA TYR A 309 26.05 46.98 -10.01
C TYR A 309 27.35 46.28 -9.60
N GLY A 310 27.33 44.96 -9.53
CA GLY A 310 28.48 44.17 -9.11
C GLY A 310 28.11 42.85 -8.44
N MET A 311 29.12 42.16 -7.96
CA MET A 311 28.98 40.91 -7.20
C MET A 311 28.82 41.23 -5.70
N TYR A 312 27.93 40.49 -5.05
CA TYR A 312 27.66 40.57 -3.62
C TYR A 312 27.71 39.18 -3.00
N VAL A 313 27.98 39.15 -1.70
CA VAL A 313 27.97 37.95 -0.87
C VAL A 313 26.82 38.07 0.11
N TYR A 314 26.08 36.99 0.33
CA TYR A 314 25.13 36.91 1.44
C TYR A 314 25.57 35.83 2.41
N HIS A 315 25.29 36.08 3.69
CA HIS A 315 25.43 35.14 4.79
C HIS A 315 24.08 35.01 5.47
N VAL A 316 23.56 33.79 5.54
CA VAL A 316 22.36 33.45 6.30
C VAL A 316 22.80 32.71 7.55
N GLU A 317 22.37 33.20 8.71
CA GLU A 317 22.57 32.55 10.00
C GLU A 317 21.21 32.19 10.58
N ALA A 318 20.98 30.91 10.83
CA ALA A 318 19.74 30.40 11.38
C ALA A 318 20.02 29.81 12.77
N PRO A 319 19.54 30.44 13.86
CA PRO A 319 19.84 30.03 15.23
C PRO A 319 19.56 28.55 15.48
N GLY A 320 20.56 27.83 15.99
CA GLY A 320 20.46 26.41 16.28
C GLY A 320 20.47 25.49 15.04
N VAL A 321 20.22 25.99 13.83
CA VAL A 321 20.22 25.20 12.58
C VAL A 321 21.62 25.18 11.98
N GLY A 322 22.16 26.35 11.61
CA GLY A 322 23.45 26.47 10.96
C GLY A 322 23.60 27.77 10.16
N GLU A 323 24.61 27.80 9.30
CA GLU A 323 24.94 28.99 8.49
C GLU A 323 25.17 28.64 7.02
N LYS A 324 24.84 29.57 6.13
CA LYS A 324 25.08 29.45 4.69
C LYS A 324 25.66 30.74 4.12
N ILE A 325 26.72 30.61 3.33
CA ILE A 325 27.26 31.70 2.52
C ILE A 325 27.00 31.40 1.03
N GLY A 326 26.58 32.43 0.30
CA GLY A 326 26.41 32.38 -1.15
C GLY A 326 26.70 33.73 -1.81
N ARG A 327 26.54 33.79 -3.13
CA ARG A 327 26.88 34.97 -3.94
C ARG A 327 25.79 35.25 -4.96
N PHE A 328 25.62 36.52 -5.30
CA PHE A 328 24.72 36.95 -6.36
C PHE A 328 25.28 38.16 -7.09
N ALA A 329 24.83 38.36 -8.33
CA ALA A 329 25.28 39.46 -9.17
C ALA A 329 24.12 40.41 -9.51
N ILE A 330 24.42 41.70 -9.49
CA ILE A 330 23.56 42.78 -9.93
C ILE A 330 24.17 43.36 -11.21
N MET A 331 23.45 43.29 -12.32
CA MET A 331 23.91 43.69 -13.65
C MET A 331 23.02 44.79 -14.24
N LYS A 332 23.58 45.48 -15.22
CA LYS A 332 22.89 46.42 -16.09
C LYS A 332 22.74 45.78 -17.46
#